data_AF-A0A0A7KSN8-F1
#
_entry.id   AF-A0A0A7KSN8-F1
#
_cell.length_a   1.000
_cell.length_b   1.000
_cell.length_c   1.000
_cell.angle_alpha   90.00
_cell.angle_beta   90.00
_cell.angle_gamma   90.00
#
_symmetry.space_group_name_H-M   'P 1'
#
loop_
_entity.id
_entity.type
_entity.pdbx_description
1 polymer ?
#
loop_
_entity_poly.entity_id
_entity_poly.type
_entity_poly.pdbx_seq_one_letter_code
_entity_poly.pdbx_strand_id
1 'polypeptide(L)'
;MLTGVYRFIVRTFNEAFIAKLAIAVTLMVIVLYGMNAFSPAFVPTSIPLMFGFLMFGWVWCSRAFIRFIVKAVLQTGEERKRIAIYGAGDAGQQIAAVLYRSGNHLPVFFIDDNTSLQDHMVGGLKVLSLEKALQRFEKYKTDEILLALPSVGRVRKSEIIQQLEPAHLKITELPGLTQLVDGELKVADIREVDIIDLLGRDPVPPVDHLLTKNILNKIVMVTGAGGSIGSELCRQIVKNQPKILIVYEITEFALYSIDKELRLTAQCEIVPILGTVQDQQKLERIIDQYGVQTVYHAAAYKHVPLVECNPIAGLKNNAIGTANSLNAAVKKGVETFVLISTDKAVRPTNVMGASKRMAELYCQAMAEAQKQTQISIVRFGNVLGSSGSVVPLFKQQIAKGGPITVTHPEVTRYFMTIPEASQLVIQAGALGRGGDVFLLDMGEPVRIQDLARQMISLSGLTVREQGSMQGDIEIHYSGLRPGEKLYEELLIDQENTEYTEHSRILRSFEKFYPLTEIQEVFDRINNMTAVQQDIDWALCQLEHYVDGYKRSKDIMVN
;
A
#
# COMPACT_ATOMS: atom_id res chain seq x y z
N MET A 1 9.17 30.27 43.07
CA MET A 1 9.99 29.88 41.90
C MET A 1 10.71 28.54 42.08
N LEU A 2 11.36 28.30 43.23
CA LEU A 2 12.15 27.09 43.51
C LEU A 2 11.44 25.74 43.30
N THR A 3 10.16 25.62 43.64
CA THR A 3 9.39 24.37 43.53
C THR A 3 8.65 24.20 42.20
N GLY A 4 8.70 25.18 41.30
CA GLY A 4 8.02 25.12 40.00
C GLY A 4 6.49 25.05 40.04
N VAL A 5 5.84 25.26 41.19
CA VAL A 5 4.37 25.13 41.40
C VAL A 5 3.54 26.03 40.46
N TYR A 6 4.11 27.16 40.03
CA TYR A 6 3.49 28.10 39.08
C TYR A 6 3.68 27.72 37.60
N ARG A 7 4.57 26.77 37.28
CA ARG A 7 4.81 26.28 35.90
C ARG A 7 3.90 25.11 35.51
N PHE A 8 3.08 24.60 36.44
CA PHE A 8 2.20 23.47 36.17
C PHE A 8 0.97 23.91 35.37
N ILE A 9 0.84 23.31 34.18
CA ILE A 9 -0.32 23.46 33.29
C ILE A 9 -1.50 22.74 33.95
N VAL A 10 -2.67 23.38 34.00
CA VAL A 10 -3.92 22.88 34.63
C VAL A 10 -4.32 21.48 34.15
N ARG A 11 -3.83 21.06 32.96
CA ARG A 11 -4.11 19.77 32.34
C ARG A 11 -3.48 18.57 33.07
N THR A 12 -2.38 18.74 33.81
CA THR A 12 -1.69 17.64 34.53
C THR A 12 -1.79 17.82 36.04
N PHE A 13 -2.95 17.52 36.62
CA PHE A 13 -3.07 17.41 38.08
C PHE A 13 -2.59 16.01 38.52
N ASN A 14 -1.27 15.84 38.69
CA ASN A 14 -0.64 14.57 39.05
C ASN A 14 -0.21 14.54 40.52
N GLU A 15 -0.02 13.35 41.10
CA GLU A 15 0.42 13.16 42.50
C GLU A 15 1.71 13.95 42.83
N ALA A 16 2.59 14.10 41.84
CA ALA A 16 3.81 14.90 41.92
C ALA A 16 3.55 16.40 42.19
N PHE A 17 2.43 16.96 41.74
CA PHE A 17 2.05 18.34 42.03
C PHE A 17 1.67 18.51 43.51
N ILE A 18 0.93 17.54 44.05
CA ILE A 18 0.51 17.51 45.46
C ILE A 18 1.74 17.51 46.37
N ALA A 19 2.69 16.63 46.09
CA ALA A 19 3.94 16.54 46.83
C ALA A 19 4.74 17.85 46.78
N LYS A 20 4.88 18.47 45.59
CA LYS A 20 5.59 19.74 45.44
C LYS A 20 4.88 20.91 46.14
N LEU A 21 3.55 20.93 46.13
CA LEU A 21 2.76 21.94 46.85
C LEU A 21 2.94 21.77 48.36
N ALA A 22 2.86 20.54 48.88
CA ALA A 22 3.08 20.24 50.28
C ALA A 22 4.48 20.66 50.75
N ILE A 23 5.53 20.35 49.96
CA ILE A 23 6.91 20.77 50.25
C ILE A 23 7.03 22.30 50.24
N ALA A 24 6.45 22.98 49.25
CA ALA A 24 6.51 24.44 49.14
C ALA A 24 5.82 25.13 50.32
N VAL A 25 4.64 24.66 50.71
CA VAL A 25 3.89 25.17 51.86
C VAL A 25 4.66 24.91 53.16
N THR A 26 5.20 23.71 53.33
CA THR A 26 5.98 23.35 54.53
C THR A 26 7.23 24.22 54.68
N LEU A 27 7.99 24.42 53.59
CA LEU A 27 9.14 25.33 53.59
C LEU A 27 8.74 26.77 53.94
N MET A 28 7.61 27.25 53.41
CA MET A 28 7.10 28.59 53.73
C MET A 28 6.72 28.71 55.21
N VAL A 29 6.07 27.68 55.77
CA VAL A 29 5.73 27.64 57.20
C VAL A 29 6.99 27.66 58.07
N ILE A 30 8.04 26.92 57.71
CA ILE A 30 9.32 26.93 58.42
C ILE A 30 9.97 28.32 58.38
N VAL A 31 9.99 28.98 57.22
CA VAL A 31 10.52 30.35 57.09
C VAL A 31 9.73 31.33 57.97
N LEU A 32 8.40 31.23 58.00
CA LEU A 32 7.55 32.08 58.84
C LEU A 32 7.78 31.83 60.34
N TYR A 33 7.99 30.56 60.76
CA TYR A 33 8.39 30.26 62.13
C TYR A 33 9.76 30.82 62.47
N GLY A 34 10.73 30.72 61.56
CA GLY A 34 12.06 31.32 61.72
C GLY A 34 11.97 32.84 61.88
N MET A 35 11.24 33.52 61.00
CA MET A 35 11.03 34.97 61.08
C MET A 35 10.34 35.40 62.39
N ASN A 36 9.37 34.61 62.88
CA ASN A 36 8.73 34.88 64.15
C ASN A 36 9.72 34.81 65.33
N ALA A 37 10.65 33.84 65.31
CA ALA A 37 11.65 33.69 66.36
C ALA A 37 12.64 34.87 66.45
N PHE A 38 12.84 35.63 65.36
CA PHE A 38 13.73 36.80 65.32
C PHE A 38 12.98 38.14 65.39
N SER A 39 11.64 38.12 65.48
CA SER A 39 10.82 39.33 65.54
C SER A 39 10.49 39.71 66.98
N PRO A 40 10.56 41.00 67.37
CA PRO A 40 10.11 41.46 68.69
C PRO A 40 8.58 41.47 68.85
N ALA A 41 7.83 41.19 67.78
CA ALA A 41 6.37 41.12 67.80
C ALA A 41 5.87 39.75 68.27
N PHE A 42 4.91 39.72 69.20
CA PHE A 42 4.27 38.48 69.64
C PHE A 42 3.32 37.95 68.55
N VAL A 43 3.75 36.94 67.80
CA VAL A 43 2.87 36.19 66.88
C VAL A 43 2.63 34.79 67.45
N PRO A 44 1.39 34.45 67.80
CA PRO A 44 1.03 33.09 68.22
C PRO A 44 1.53 32.03 67.24
N THR A 45 2.11 30.95 67.76
CA THR A 45 2.66 29.84 66.98
C THR A 45 1.62 29.13 66.11
N SER A 46 0.33 29.30 66.38
CA SER A 46 -0.76 28.78 65.54
C SER A 46 -0.90 29.51 64.20
N ILE A 47 -0.46 30.77 64.09
CA ILE A 47 -0.70 31.60 62.89
C ILE A 47 0.06 31.09 61.66
N PRO A 48 1.38 30.82 61.70
CA PRO A 48 2.08 30.26 60.54
C PRO A 48 1.52 28.92 60.07
N LEU A 49 1.11 28.06 61.01
CA LEU A 49 0.55 26.75 60.70
C LEU A 49 -0.85 26.85 60.08
N MET A 50 -1.71 27.71 60.62
CA MET A 50 -3.03 28.00 60.05
C MET A 50 -2.92 28.64 58.67
N PHE A 51 -1.96 29.55 58.47
CA PHE A 51 -1.64 30.13 57.17
C PHE A 51 -1.23 29.06 56.15
N GLY A 52 -0.34 28.14 56.53
CA GLY A 52 0.08 27.04 55.67
C GLY A 52 -1.08 26.13 55.27
N PHE A 53 -1.93 25.74 56.23
CA PHE A 53 -3.10 24.91 55.96
C PHE A 53 -4.11 25.58 55.03
N LEU A 54 -4.44 26.86 55.29
CA LEU A 54 -5.36 27.64 54.46
C LEU A 54 -4.81 27.85 53.05
N MET A 55 -3.51 28.15 52.91
CA MET A 55 -2.86 28.29 51.60
C MET A 55 -2.89 27.00 50.80
N PHE A 56 -2.59 25.86 51.45
CA PHE A 56 -2.67 24.56 50.79
C PHE A 56 -4.10 24.27 50.32
N GLY A 57 -5.09 24.43 51.21
CA GLY A 57 -6.50 24.24 50.89
C GLY A 57 -6.99 25.16 49.78
N TRP A 58 -6.60 26.43 49.80
CA TRP A 58 -7.00 27.41 48.78
C TRP A 58 -6.46 27.06 47.40
N VAL A 59 -5.16 26.76 47.29
CA VAL A 59 -4.52 26.40 46.01
C VAL A 59 -5.06 25.06 45.50
N TRP A 60 -5.31 24.11 46.41
CA TRP A 60 -5.92 22.82 46.08
C TRP A 60 -7.33 22.99 45.52
N CYS A 61 -8.21 23.64 46.28
CA CYS A 61 -9.62 23.83 45.94
C CYS A 61 -9.80 24.67 44.67
N SER A 62 -9.07 25.78 44.55
CA SER A 62 -9.15 26.63 43.35
C SER A 62 -8.74 25.87 42.08
N ARG A 63 -7.68 25.04 42.13
CA ARG A 63 -7.27 24.23 40.97
C ARG A 63 -8.18 23.04 40.70
N ALA A 64 -8.71 22.39 41.74
CA ALA A 64 -9.71 21.34 41.59
C ALA A 64 -10.99 21.90 40.93
N PHE A 65 -11.41 23.10 41.34
CA PHE A 65 -12.57 23.79 40.80
C PHE A 65 -12.35 24.24 39.35
N ILE A 66 -11.20 24.85 39.03
CA ILE A 66 -10.84 25.20 37.65
C ILE A 66 -10.81 23.94 36.78
N ARG A 67 -10.24 22.82 37.26
CA ARG A 67 -10.25 21.55 36.52
C ARG A 67 -11.66 21.05 36.28
N PHE A 68 -12.54 21.13 37.30
CA PHE A 68 -13.94 20.75 37.17
C PHE A 68 -14.63 21.57 36.08
N ILE A 69 -14.48 22.90 36.08
CA ILE A 69 -15.02 23.79 35.04
C ILE A 69 -14.39 23.50 33.68
N VAL A 70 -13.07 23.43 33.58
CA VAL A 70 -12.35 23.14 32.33
C VAL A 70 -12.81 21.81 31.75
N LYS A 71 -12.99 20.77 32.58
CA LYS A 71 -13.51 19.47 32.14
C LYS A 71 -14.98 19.56 31.74
N ALA A 72 -15.79 20.30 32.48
CA ALA A 72 -17.21 20.51 32.21
C ALA A 72 -17.50 21.47 31.04
N VAL A 73 -16.53 22.29 30.60
CA VAL A 73 -16.70 23.28 29.52
C VAL A 73 -15.96 22.85 28.25
N LEU A 74 -14.79 22.23 28.36
CA LEU A 74 -13.99 21.79 27.20
C LEU A 74 -14.27 20.34 26.79
N GLN A 75 -14.87 19.48 27.63
CA GLN A 75 -15.24 18.10 27.25
C GLN A 75 -16.73 17.88 26.99
N THR A 76 -17.56 18.92 27.06
CA THR A 76 -19.01 18.85 26.77
C THR A 76 -19.35 18.93 25.28
N GLY A 77 -18.35 18.87 24.38
CA GLY A 77 -18.56 19.08 22.95
C GLY A 77 -18.05 17.99 22.00
N GLU A 78 -17.33 16.96 22.47
CA GLU A 78 -16.97 15.85 21.57
C GLU A 78 -18.05 14.77 21.65
N GLU A 79 -18.97 14.76 20.68
CA GLU A 79 -19.83 13.62 20.43
C GLU A 79 -18.96 12.37 20.28
N ARG A 80 -19.10 11.43 21.22
CA ARG A 80 -18.38 10.16 21.13
C ARG A 80 -18.94 9.39 19.96
N LYS A 81 -18.08 9.01 19.02
CA LYS A 81 -18.45 8.13 17.93
C LYS A 81 -18.90 6.78 18.49
N ARG A 82 -20.11 6.37 18.14
CA ARG A 82 -20.78 5.17 18.64
C ARG A 82 -20.43 3.99 17.73
N ILE A 83 -19.65 3.05 18.25
CA ILE A 83 -19.07 1.95 17.47
C ILE A 83 -19.79 0.64 17.76
N ALA A 84 -20.27 -0.03 16.72
CA ALA A 84 -20.62 -1.45 16.81
C ALA A 84 -19.40 -2.31 16.47
N ILE A 85 -19.11 -3.33 17.27
CA ILE A 85 -17.92 -4.17 17.06
C ILE A 85 -18.36 -5.53 16.52
N TYR A 86 -17.89 -5.90 15.34
CA TYR A 86 -18.11 -7.24 14.78
C TYR A 86 -16.98 -8.16 15.25
N GLY A 87 -17.33 -9.20 16.00
CA GLY A 87 -16.45 -10.13 16.68
C GLY A 87 -16.45 -9.89 18.19
N ALA A 88 -17.06 -10.80 18.95
CA ALA A 88 -17.12 -10.79 20.41
C ALA A 88 -16.00 -11.63 21.07
N GLY A 89 -15.05 -12.14 20.27
CA GLY A 89 -13.87 -12.86 20.74
C GLY A 89 -12.85 -11.96 21.45
N ASP A 90 -11.67 -12.50 21.75
CA ASP A 90 -10.65 -11.84 22.56
C ASP A 90 -10.23 -10.47 21.99
N ALA A 91 -10.00 -10.37 20.69
CA ALA A 91 -9.63 -9.13 20.03
C ALA A 91 -10.72 -8.05 20.16
N GLY A 92 -11.99 -8.44 20.00
CA GLY A 92 -13.15 -7.56 20.16
C GLY A 92 -13.31 -7.03 21.59
N GLN A 93 -13.11 -7.90 22.58
CA GLN A 93 -13.17 -7.51 24.00
C GLN A 93 -12.04 -6.57 24.39
N GLN A 94 -10.82 -6.85 23.93
CA GLN A 94 -9.66 -5.99 24.19
C GLN A 94 -9.86 -4.61 23.57
N ILE A 95 -10.28 -4.53 22.30
CA ILE A 95 -10.48 -3.22 21.66
C ILE A 95 -11.65 -2.46 22.28
N ALA A 96 -12.74 -3.14 22.69
CA ALA A 96 -13.84 -2.48 23.40
C ALA A 96 -13.37 -1.81 24.70
N ALA A 97 -12.52 -2.50 25.48
CA ALA A 97 -11.95 -1.94 26.70
C ALA A 97 -11.06 -0.71 26.43
N VAL A 98 -10.32 -0.73 25.32
CA VAL A 98 -9.47 0.39 24.87
C VAL A 98 -10.32 1.58 24.40
N LEU A 99 -11.39 1.34 23.63
CA LEU A 99 -12.32 2.37 23.15
C LEU A 99 -13.04 3.07 24.31
N TYR A 100 -13.47 2.33 25.34
CA TYR A 100 -14.06 2.92 26.54
C TYR A 100 -13.13 3.91 27.25
N ARG A 101 -11.81 3.68 27.20
CA ARG A 101 -10.80 4.52 27.86
C ARG A 101 -10.41 5.74 27.03
N SER A 102 -10.50 5.68 25.71
CA SER A 102 -10.03 6.76 24.82
C SER A 102 -10.89 8.03 24.89
N GLY A 103 -12.11 7.95 25.42
CA GLY A 103 -12.99 9.10 25.64
C GLY A 103 -13.73 9.61 24.39
N ASN A 104 -13.19 9.34 23.19
CA ASN A 104 -13.74 9.81 21.90
C ASN A 104 -14.62 8.79 21.18
N HIS A 105 -14.62 7.54 21.65
CA HIS A 105 -15.41 6.44 21.09
C HIS A 105 -16.27 5.82 22.18
N LEU A 106 -17.43 5.29 21.80
CA LEU A 106 -18.34 4.59 22.69
C LEU A 106 -18.75 3.27 22.02
N PRO A 107 -18.19 2.13 22.43
CA PRO A 107 -18.66 0.85 21.92
C PRO A 107 -20.08 0.57 22.45
N VAL A 108 -20.97 0.09 21.58
CA VAL A 108 -22.41 0.02 21.87
C VAL A 108 -22.92 -1.41 22.03
N PHE A 109 -22.52 -2.31 21.13
CA PHE A 109 -22.84 -3.73 21.17
C PHE A 109 -21.86 -4.52 20.30
N PHE A 110 -21.83 -5.83 20.50
CA PHE A 110 -21.10 -6.76 19.65
C PHE A 110 -22.02 -7.39 18.60
N ILE A 111 -21.48 -7.72 17.44
CA ILE A 111 -22.09 -8.57 16.42
C ILE A 111 -21.25 -9.83 16.31
N ASP A 112 -21.85 -11.02 16.43
CA ASP A 112 -21.11 -12.27 16.31
C ASP A 112 -21.97 -13.38 15.67
N ASP A 113 -21.36 -14.17 14.80
CA ASP A 113 -22.00 -15.30 14.12
C ASP A 113 -22.20 -16.50 15.07
N ASN A 114 -21.44 -16.57 16.17
CA ASN A 114 -21.55 -17.64 17.13
C ASN A 114 -22.86 -17.55 17.93
N THR A 115 -23.79 -18.45 17.63
CA THR A 115 -25.11 -18.52 18.27
C THR A 115 -25.05 -18.73 19.78
N SER A 116 -23.96 -19.32 20.31
CA SER A 116 -23.77 -19.46 21.76
C SER A 116 -23.51 -18.13 22.48
N LEU A 117 -22.94 -17.15 21.78
CA LEU A 117 -22.67 -15.81 22.34
C LEU A 117 -23.86 -14.87 22.17
N GLN A 118 -24.70 -15.09 21.17
CA GLN A 118 -25.83 -14.21 20.87
C GLN A 118 -26.81 -14.07 22.04
N ASP A 119 -27.36 -12.86 22.18
CA ASP A 119 -28.22 -12.42 23.28
C ASP A 119 -27.61 -12.44 24.69
N HIS A 120 -26.35 -12.85 24.84
CA HIS A 120 -25.59 -12.75 26.09
C HIS A 120 -24.82 -11.42 26.18
N MET A 121 -24.26 -11.16 27.37
CA MET A 121 -23.44 -9.99 27.65
C MET A 121 -21.96 -10.40 27.73
N VAL A 122 -21.12 -9.76 26.92
CA VAL A 122 -19.66 -9.98 26.89
C VAL A 122 -19.00 -8.64 27.14
N GLY A 123 -18.12 -8.54 28.14
CA GLY A 123 -17.43 -7.28 28.47
C GLY A 123 -18.37 -6.11 28.78
N GLY A 124 -19.59 -6.38 29.26
CA GLY A 124 -20.61 -5.35 29.52
C GLY A 124 -21.42 -4.90 28.29
N LEU A 125 -21.19 -5.51 27.13
CA LEU A 125 -21.89 -5.22 25.87
C LEU A 125 -22.75 -6.41 25.44
N LYS A 126 -23.94 -6.12 24.90
CA LYS A 126 -24.82 -7.18 24.38
C LYS A 126 -24.27 -7.70 23.05
N VAL A 127 -24.28 -9.02 22.86
CA VAL A 127 -23.93 -9.65 21.59
C VAL A 127 -25.21 -9.89 20.77
N LEU A 128 -25.21 -9.45 19.52
CA LEU A 128 -26.34 -9.58 18.60
C LEU A 128 -25.96 -10.44 17.40
N SER A 129 -26.94 -11.16 16.85
CA SER A 129 -26.85 -11.68 15.49
C SER A 129 -26.83 -10.52 14.49
N LEU A 130 -26.24 -10.73 13.33
CA LEU A 130 -26.18 -9.73 12.26
C LEU A 130 -27.56 -9.16 11.86
N GLU A 131 -28.57 -10.01 11.70
CA GLU A 131 -29.94 -9.57 11.35
C GLU A 131 -30.53 -8.60 12.39
N LYS A 132 -30.37 -8.93 13.68
CA LYS A 132 -30.80 -8.08 14.80
C LYS A 132 -29.97 -6.78 14.87
N ALA A 133 -28.71 -6.82 14.49
CA ALA A 133 -27.83 -5.65 14.48
C ALA A 133 -28.27 -4.64 13.40
N LEU A 134 -28.57 -5.12 12.18
CA LEU A 134 -29.07 -4.29 11.07
C LEU A 134 -30.32 -3.50 11.46
N GLN A 135 -31.25 -4.12 12.19
CA GLN A 135 -32.48 -3.47 12.68
C GLN A 135 -32.24 -2.49 13.85
N ARG A 136 -31.04 -2.50 14.45
CA ARG A 136 -30.72 -1.77 15.68
C ARG A 136 -29.75 -0.62 15.47
N PHE A 137 -29.06 -0.54 14.34
CA PHE A 137 -28.10 0.53 14.07
C PHE A 137 -28.69 1.93 14.29
N GLU A 138 -29.88 2.22 13.74
CA GLU A 138 -30.57 3.49 13.93
C GLU A 138 -30.97 3.74 15.40
N LYS A 139 -31.59 2.73 16.04
CA LYS A 139 -32.05 2.82 17.44
C LYS A 139 -30.90 3.15 18.38
N TYR A 140 -29.73 2.60 18.11
CA TYR A 140 -28.53 2.79 18.91
C TYR A 140 -27.67 3.97 18.45
N LYS A 141 -28.09 4.70 17.40
CA LYS A 141 -27.34 5.79 16.77
C LYS A 141 -25.89 5.39 16.50
N THR A 142 -25.71 4.28 15.79
CA THR A 142 -24.37 3.77 15.50
C THR A 142 -23.75 4.59 14.39
N ASP A 143 -22.51 5.06 14.58
CA ASP A 143 -21.81 5.89 13.59
C ASP A 143 -20.85 5.07 12.73
N GLU A 144 -20.30 3.97 13.29
CA GLU A 144 -19.23 3.19 12.66
C GLU A 144 -19.30 1.71 13.09
N ILE A 145 -18.89 0.82 12.18
CA ILE A 145 -18.75 -0.61 12.45
C ILE A 145 -17.26 -0.97 12.43
N LEU A 146 -16.76 -1.54 13.52
CA LEU A 146 -15.38 -2.01 13.65
C LEU A 146 -15.33 -3.53 13.52
N LEU A 147 -14.64 -4.04 12.49
CA LEU A 147 -14.36 -5.45 12.31
C LEU A 147 -13.17 -5.86 13.19
N ALA A 148 -13.45 -6.58 14.28
CA ALA A 148 -12.48 -7.12 15.22
C ALA A 148 -12.23 -8.63 14.97
N LEU A 149 -11.95 -8.97 13.72
CA LEU A 149 -11.79 -10.35 13.23
C LEU A 149 -10.39 -10.58 12.62
N PRO A 150 -9.29 -10.44 13.40
CA PRO A 150 -7.93 -10.42 12.86
C PRO A 150 -7.44 -11.76 12.29
N SER A 151 -8.15 -12.86 12.54
CA SER A 151 -7.85 -14.22 12.08
C SER A 151 -8.74 -14.72 10.93
N VAL A 152 -9.74 -13.95 10.53
CA VAL A 152 -10.69 -14.35 9.48
C VAL A 152 -10.08 -14.12 8.10
N GLY A 153 -10.19 -15.12 7.22
CA GLY A 153 -9.73 -15.04 5.83
C GLY A 153 -10.50 -14.02 4.99
N ARG A 154 -9.92 -13.59 3.85
CA ARG A 154 -10.48 -12.48 3.05
C ARG A 154 -11.86 -12.79 2.47
N VAL A 155 -12.10 -14.03 2.07
CA VAL A 155 -13.40 -14.47 1.50
C VAL A 155 -14.51 -14.19 2.50
N ARG A 156 -14.39 -14.72 3.73
CA ARG A 156 -15.39 -14.53 4.78
C ARG A 156 -15.51 -13.07 5.20
N LYS A 157 -14.39 -12.32 5.25
CA LYS A 157 -14.44 -10.88 5.55
C LYS A 157 -15.24 -10.12 4.49
N SER A 158 -15.05 -10.42 3.21
CA SER A 158 -15.78 -9.82 2.10
C SER A 158 -17.29 -10.12 2.18
N GLU A 159 -17.68 -11.35 2.52
CA GLU A 159 -19.09 -11.72 2.78
C GLU A 159 -19.70 -10.87 3.90
N ILE A 160 -18.99 -10.70 5.02
CA ILE A 160 -19.45 -9.91 6.16
C ILE A 160 -19.65 -8.44 5.75
N ILE A 161 -18.69 -7.87 5.02
CA ILE A 161 -18.79 -6.49 4.51
C ILE A 161 -20.01 -6.33 3.61
N GLN A 162 -20.24 -7.28 2.71
CA GLN A 162 -21.40 -7.25 1.79
C GLN A 162 -22.73 -7.31 2.56
N GLN A 163 -22.80 -8.09 3.64
CA GLN A 163 -24.01 -8.16 4.47
C GLN A 163 -24.23 -6.90 5.32
N LEU A 164 -23.18 -6.14 5.61
CA LEU A 164 -23.23 -4.86 6.33
C LEU A 164 -23.47 -3.66 5.40
N GLU A 165 -23.28 -3.82 4.09
CA GLU A 165 -23.47 -2.78 3.06
C GLU A 165 -24.80 -2.01 3.17
N PRO A 166 -25.95 -2.67 3.43
CA PRO A 166 -27.25 -1.98 3.55
C PRO A 166 -27.35 -1.03 4.76
N ALA A 167 -26.43 -1.10 5.72
CA ALA A 167 -26.43 -0.24 6.89
C ALA A 167 -25.94 1.19 6.59
N HIS A 168 -25.22 1.39 5.48
CA HIS A 168 -24.62 2.68 5.11
C HIS A 168 -23.77 3.32 6.22
N LEU A 169 -23.12 2.49 7.04
CA LEU A 169 -22.21 2.92 8.09
C LEU A 169 -20.77 2.76 7.64
N LYS A 170 -19.89 3.65 8.09
CA LYS A 170 -18.45 3.52 7.85
C LYS A 170 -17.96 2.22 8.47
N ILE A 171 -17.18 1.45 7.71
CA ILE A 171 -16.59 0.19 8.18
C ILE A 171 -15.08 0.39 8.36
N THR A 172 -14.60 0.10 9.56
CA THR A 172 -13.17 0.05 9.91
C THR A 172 -12.79 -1.34 10.40
N GLU A 173 -11.50 -1.63 10.47
CA GLU A 173 -11.00 -2.93 10.90
C GLU A 173 -9.76 -2.82 11.79
N LEU A 174 -9.51 -3.91 12.52
CA LEU A 174 -8.22 -4.17 13.13
C LEU A 174 -7.29 -4.91 12.16
N PRO A 175 -5.98 -4.58 12.15
CA PRO A 175 -5.01 -5.28 11.32
C PRO A 175 -4.87 -6.73 11.77
N GLY A 176 -4.42 -7.58 10.85
CA GLY A 176 -4.15 -8.99 11.14
C GLY A 176 -3.05 -9.17 12.20
N LEU A 177 -3.04 -10.34 12.86
CA LEU A 177 -2.13 -10.64 13.98
C LEU A 177 -0.64 -10.40 13.67
N THR A 178 -0.20 -10.62 12.43
CA THR A 178 1.20 -10.43 12.01
C THR A 178 1.63 -8.96 11.91
N GLN A 179 0.68 -8.02 11.93
CA GLN A 179 0.94 -6.58 11.82
C GLN A 179 0.89 -5.86 13.18
N LEU A 180 0.54 -6.57 14.25
CA LEU A 180 0.53 -6.04 15.62
C LEU A 180 1.92 -6.23 16.24
N VAL A 181 2.68 -5.14 16.35
CA VAL A 181 4.11 -5.16 16.74
C VAL A 181 4.33 -5.50 18.22
N ASP A 182 3.38 -5.14 19.10
CA ASP A 182 3.55 -5.25 20.56
C ASP A 182 2.54 -6.20 21.24
N GLY A 183 1.63 -6.83 20.49
CA GLY A 183 0.52 -7.63 21.04
C GLY A 183 -0.55 -6.84 21.81
N GLU A 184 -0.29 -5.59 22.17
CA GLU A 184 -1.25 -4.67 22.78
C GLU A 184 -2.00 -3.85 21.71
N LEU A 185 -3.32 -4.01 21.67
CA LEU A 185 -4.20 -3.25 20.77
C LEU A 185 -4.35 -1.79 21.23
N LYS A 186 -4.13 -0.85 20.31
CA LYS A 186 -4.29 0.59 20.50
C LYS A 186 -5.38 1.13 19.56
N VAL A 187 -6.01 2.25 19.92
CA VAL A 187 -6.98 2.92 19.03
C VAL A 187 -6.35 3.32 17.70
N ALA A 188 -5.05 3.64 17.71
CA ALA A 188 -4.29 3.98 16.50
C ALA A 188 -4.15 2.82 15.50
N ASP A 189 -4.41 1.58 15.94
CA ASP A 189 -4.37 0.40 15.07
C ASP A 189 -5.65 0.26 14.24
N ILE A 190 -6.74 0.97 14.60
CA ILE A 190 -7.97 0.98 13.82
C ILE A 190 -7.73 1.69 12.50
N ARG A 191 -8.02 1.00 11.40
CA ARG A 191 -7.82 1.52 10.04
C ARG A 191 -9.06 1.31 9.18
N GLU A 192 -9.13 2.05 8.08
CA GLU A 192 -10.12 1.76 7.04
C GLU A 192 -9.86 0.38 6.43
N VAL A 193 -10.93 -0.31 6.05
CA VAL A 193 -10.83 -1.60 5.37
C VAL A 193 -9.96 -1.48 4.14
N ASP A 194 -8.96 -2.34 4.01
CA ASP A 194 -8.10 -2.35 2.84
C ASP A 194 -8.88 -2.90 1.64
N ILE A 195 -8.71 -2.26 0.49
CA ILE A 195 -9.26 -2.72 -0.80
C ILE A 195 -8.71 -4.08 -1.19
N ILE A 196 -7.52 -4.41 -0.70
CA ILE A 196 -6.94 -5.74 -0.84
C ILE A 196 -7.89 -6.83 -0.29
N ASP A 197 -8.64 -6.53 0.77
CA ASP A 197 -9.58 -7.48 1.36
C ASP A 197 -10.88 -7.60 0.55
N LEU A 198 -11.11 -6.72 -0.42
CA LEU A 198 -12.20 -6.80 -1.39
C LEU A 198 -11.89 -7.67 -2.61
N LEU A 199 -10.67 -8.20 -2.73
CA LEU A 199 -10.32 -9.13 -3.82
C LEU A 199 -11.10 -10.46 -3.73
N GLY A 200 -11.75 -10.75 -2.59
CA GLY A 200 -12.55 -11.95 -2.41
C GLY A 200 -11.75 -13.25 -2.50
N ARG A 201 -10.42 -13.18 -2.41
CA ARG A 201 -9.51 -14.34 -2.44
C ARG A 201 -8.29 -14.12 -1.55
N ASP A 202 -7.79 -15.21 -0.98
CA ASP A 202 -6.55 -15.21 -0.21
C ASP A 202 -5.33 -15.32 -1.14
N PRO A 203 -4.19 -14.71 -0.78
CA PRO A 203 -2.95 -14.86 -1.53
C PRO A 203 -2.42 -16.30 -1.39
N VAL A 204 -1.74 -16.80 -2.41
CA VAL A 204 -1.11 -18.13 -2.34
C VAL A 204 0.17 -18.04 -1.51
N PRO A 205 0.37 -18.94 -0.52
CA PRO A 205 1.61 -18.97 0.26
C PRO A 205 2.83 -19.15 -0.64
N PRO A 206 3.93 -18.43 -0.38
CA PRO A 206 5.15 -18.58 -1.18
C PRO A 206 5.80 -19.96 -0.96
N VAL A 207 6.51 -20.43 -1.98
CA VAL A 207 7.34 -21.63 -1.93
C VAL A 207 8.78 -21.23 -1.60
N ASP A 208 9.26 -21.57 -0.41
CA ASP A 208 10.51 -21.05 0.16
C ASP A 208 11.76 -21.30 -0.71
N HIS A 209 11.87 -22.48 -1.31
CA HIS A 209 13.04 -22.81 -2.14
C HIS A 209 13.07 -22.00 -3.45
N LEU A 210 11.90 -21.60 -3.98
CA LEU A 210 11.80 -20.74 -5.16
C LEU A 210 12.12 -19.29 -4.82
N LEU A 211 11.75 -18.81 -3.62
CA LEU A 211 12.12 -17.47 -3.18
C LEU A 211 13.63 -17.29 -3.00
N THR A 212 14.33 -18.34 -2.56
CA THR A 212 15.75 -18.25 -2.18
C THR A 212 16.71 -18.57 -3.33
N LYS A 213 16.30 -19.37 -4.34
CA LYS A 213 17.16 -19.89 -5.43
C LYS A 213 18.05 -18.83 -6.11
N ASN A 214 17.48 -17.66 -6.40
CA ASN A 214 18.17 -16.58 -7.12
C ASN A 214 18.60 -15.42 -6.20
N ILE A 215 18.45 -15.57 -4.88
CA ILE A 215 18.63 -14.45 -3.94
C ILE A 215 19.62 -14.81 -2.83
N LEU A 216 19.45 -15.96 -2.19
CA LEU A 216 20.22 -16.34 -1.00
C LEU A 216 21.72 -16.30 -1.28
N ASN A 217 22.46 -15.52 -0.50
CA ASN A 217 23.90 -15.30 -0.63
C ASN A 217 24.37 -14.81 -2.02
N LYS A 218 23.46 -14.29 -2.86
CA LYS A 218 23.77 -13.73 -4.18
C LYS A 218 23.86 -12.21 -4.15
N ILE A 219 24.54 -11.65 -5.14
CA ILE A 219 24.55 -10.21 -5.42
C ILE A 219 23.42 -9.91 -6.39
N VAL A 220 22.39 -9.23 -5.91
CA VAL A 220 21.15 -8.99 -6.64
C VAL A 220 21.04 -7.51 -7.01
N MET A 221 20.64 -7.22 -8.24
CA MET A 221 20.38 -5.86 -8.71
C MET A 221 18.93 -5.71 -9.13
N VAL A 222 18.30 -4.62 -8.71
CA VAL A 222 16.94 -4.24 -9.14
C VAL A 222 17.01 -2.92 -9.90
N THR A 223 16.53 -2.88 -11.15
CA THR A 223 16.34 -1.61 -11.89
C THR A 223 14.94 -1.07 -11.66
N GLY A 224 14.78 0.27 -11.64
CA GLY A 224 13.50 0.88 -11.29
C GLY A 224 13.12 0.60 -9.83
N ALA A 225 14.13 0.46 -8.97
CA ALA A 225 13.98 0.00 -7.60
C ALA A 225 13.17 0.96 -6.70
N GLY A 226 13.00 2.23 -7.11
CA GLY A 226 12.15 3.18 -6.41
C GLY A 226 10.67 3.12 -6.82
N GLY A 227 10.33 2.36 -7.86
CA GLY A 227 8.94 2.17 -8.32
C GLY A 227 8.11 1.27 -7.41
N SER A 228 6.78 1.22 -7.59
CA SER A 228 5.88 0.42 -6.73
C SER A 228 6.24 -1.07 -6.68
N ILE A 229 6.61 -1.68 -7.81
CA ILE A 229 7.03 -3.10 -7.86
C ILE A 229 8.51 -3.24 -7.49
N GLY A 230 9.38 -2.37 -8.01
CA GLY A 230 10.82 -2.42 -7.73
C GLY A 230 11.14 -2.30 -6.24
N SER A 231 10.46 -1.40 -5.53
CA SER A 231 10.65 -1.21 -4.09
C SER A 231 10.19 -2.42 -3.29
N GLU A 232 9.05 -3.01 -3.64
CA GLU A 232 8.60 -4.25 -3.00
C GLU A 232 9.52 -5.43 -3.32
N LEU A 233 10.00 -5.55 -4.56
CA LEU A 233 11.02 -6.55 -4.90
C LEU A 233 12.24 -6.40 -4.00
N CYS A 234 12.73 -5.18 -3.78
CA CYS A 234 13.83 -4.94 -2.85
C CYS A 234 13.53 -5.42 -1.43
N ARG A 235 12.31 -5.16 -0.90
CA ARG A 235 11.91 -5.65 0.43
C ARG A 235 11.87 -7.17 0.50
N GLN A 236 11.29 -7.83 -0.50
CA GLN A 236 11.20 -9.28 -0.55
C GLN A 236 12.59 -9.89 -0.72
N ILE A 237 13.45 -9.29 -1.54
CA ILE A 237 14.84 -9.70 -1.71
C ILE A 237 15.58 -9.63 -0.37
N VAL A 238 15.55 -8.50 0.33
CA VAL A 238 16.22 -8.35 1.64
C VAL A 238 15.80 -9.42 2.66
N LYS A 239 14.52 -9.79 2.69
CA LYS A 239 14.00 -10.86 3.58
C LYS A 239 14.60 -12.24 3.27
N ASN A 240 15.01 -12.46 2.02
CA ASN A 240 15.59 -13.72 1.54
C ASN A 240 17.13 -13.73 1.56
N GLN A 241 17.74 -12.85 2.37
CA GLN A 241 19.17 -12.85 2.74
C GLN A 241 20.14 -12.84 1.54
N PRO A 242 20.12 -11.80 0.69
CA PRO A 242 21.14 -11.62 -0.33
C PRO A 242 22.47 -11.23 0.31
N LYS A 243 23.56 -11.39 -0.44
CA LYS A 243 24.87 -10.89 -0.01
C LYS A 243 24.94 -9.37 -0.12
N ILE A 244 24.57 -8.83 -1.28
CA ILE A 244 24.50 -7.40 -1.59
C ILE A 244 23.24 -7.15 -2.42
N LEU A 245 22.52 -6.08 -2.13
CA LEU A 245 21.42 -5.59 -2.95
C LEU A 245 21.79 -4.24 -3.58
N ILE A 246 21.85 -4.21 -4.91
CA ILE A 246 22.03 -3.00 -5.70
C ILE A 246 20.67 -2.43 -6.10
N VAL A 247 20.44 -1.19 -5.68
CA VAL A 247 19.19 -0.44 -5.91
C VAL A 247 19.46 0.56 -7.03
N TYR A 248 19.08 0.24 -8.27
CA TYR A 248 19.34 1.08 -9.45
C TYR A 248 18.08 1.85 -9.86
N GLU A 249 18.11 3.17 -9.78
CA GLU A 249 16.95 4.04 -9.98
C GLU A 249 17.35 5.37 -10.62
N ILE A 250 16.50 5.91 -11.49
CA ILE A 250 16.75 7.18 -12.19
C ILE A 250 16.32 8.39 -11.35
N THR A 251 15.29 8.22 -10.52
CA THR A 251 14.73 9.28 -9.69
C THR A 251 15.46 9.36 -8.37
N GLU A 252 16.18 10.47 -8.12
CA GLU A 252 16.88 10.72 -6.85
C GLU A 252 15.97 10.53 -5.63
N PHE A 253 14.79 11.13 -5.64
CA PHE A 253 13.82 11.02 -4.55
C PHE A 253 13.40 9.58 -4.26
N ALA A 254 13.10 8.80 -5.31
CA ALA A 254 12.65 7.43 -5.16
C ALA A 254 13.79 6.53 -4.66
N LEU A 255 15.00 6.73 -5.17
CA LEU A 255 16.21 6.05 -4.72
C LEU A 255 16.51 6.33 -3.24
N TYR A 256 16.50 7.60 -2.85
CA TYR A 256 16.72 8.02 -1.46
C TYR A 256 15.67 7.43 -0.52
N SER A 257 14.39 7.45 -0.93
CA SER A 257 13.29 6.94 -0.11
C SER A 257 13.43 5.45 0.17
N ILE A 258 13.69 4.64 -0.88
CA ILE A 258 13.83 3.19 -0.71
C ILE A 258 15.14 2.81 0.00
N ASP A 259 16.26 3.51 -0.25
CA ASP A 259 17.52 3.27 0.45
C ASP A 259 17.38 3.50 1.96
N LYS A 260 16.84 4.66 2.35
CA LYS A 260 16.60 5.00 3.76
C LYS A 260 15.74 3.96 4.46
N GLU A 261 14.71 3.48 3.77
CA GLU A 261 13.77 2.51 4.30
C GLU A 261 14.37 1.12 4.46
N LEU A 262 15.08 0.62 3.44
CA LEU A 262 15.71 -0.70 3.51
C LEU A 262 16.79 -0.75 4.58
N ARG A 263 17.55 0.35 4.78
CA ARG A 263 18.59 0.43 5.84
C ARG A 263 18.07 0.20 7.26
N LEU A 264 16.78 0.37 7.50
CA LEU A 264 16.18 0.13 8.82
C LEU A 264 16.00 -1.36 9.14
N THR A 265 15.93 -2.22 8.12
CA THR A 265 15.55 -3.63 8.26
C THR A 265 16.54 -4.60 7.61
N ALA A 266 17.36 -4.13 6.68
CA ALA A 266 18.30 -4.96 5.95
C ALA A 266 19.49 -5.40 6.81
N GLN A 267 19.81 -6.68 6.72
CA GLN A 267 21.02 -7.27 7.29
C GLN A 267 22.16 -7.41 6.26
N CYS A 268 21.86 -7.13 4.98
CA CYS A 268 22.80 -7.15 3.87
C CYS A 268 23.27 -5.74 3.51
N GLU A 269 24.34 -5.66 2.71
CA GLU A 269 24.82 -4.39 2.18
C GLU A 269 23.86 -3.86 1.09
N ILE A 270 23.41 -2.61 1.25
CA ILE A 270 22.56 -1.90 0.28
C ILE A 270 23.40 -0.86 -0.46
N VAL A 271 23.45 -0.99 -1.79
CA VAL A 271 24.21 -0.11 -2.68
C VAL A 271 23.23 0.69 -3.56
N PRO A 272 22.95 1.97 -3.22
CA PRO A 272 22.10 2.82 -4.04
C PRO A 272 22.88 3.38 -5.25
N ILE A 273 22.36 3.20 -6.46
CA ILE A 273 22.95 3.69 -7.71
C ILE A 273 21.94 4.56 -8.45
N LEU A 274 22.23 5.85 -8.55
CA LEU A 274 21.45 6.78 -9.38
C LEU A 274 21.85 6.60 -10.84
N GLY A 275 20.93 6.17 -11.71
CA GLY A 275 21.23 5.95 -13.14
C GLY A 275 20.01 5.60 -14.00
N THR A 276 20.16 5.79 -15.30
CA THR A 276 19.15 5.42 -16.31
C THR A 276 19.49 4.07 -16.93
N VAL A 277 18.48 3.27 -17.27
CA VAL A 277 18.66 2.00 -18.00
C VAL A 277 19.05 2.23 -19.47
N GLN A 278 18.96 3.46 -19.97
CA GLN A 278 19.42 3.84 -21.30
C GLN A 278 20.97 3.92 -21.38
N ASP A 279 21.69 3.99 -20.26
CA ASP A 279 23.15 4.03 -20.22
C ASP A 279 23.72 2.61 -20.04
N GLN A 280 23.92 1.91 -21.16
CA GLN A 280 24.47 0.55 -21.15
C GLN A 280 25.87 0.49 -20.52
N GLN A 281 26.74 1.47 -20.79
CA GLN A 281 28.12 1.44 -20.29
C GLN A 281 28.17 1.50 -18.76
N LYS A 282 27.30 2.32 -18.17
CA LYS A 282 27.16 2.38 -16.71
C LYS A 282 26.60 1.08 -16.15
N LEU A 283 25.58 0.50 -16.77
CA LEU A 283 25.06 -0.82 -16.37
C LEU A 283 26.16 -1.89 -16.38
N GLU A 284 26.93 -1.97 -17.46
CA GLU A 284 28.07 -2.89 -17.59
C GLU A 284 29.09 -2.68 -16.47
N ARG A 285 29.47 -1.42 -16.19
CA ARG A 285 30.44 -1.10 -15.13
C ARG A 285 29.93 -1.52 -13.75
N ILE A 286 28.66 -1.27 -13.43
CA ILE A 286 28.08 -1.62 -12.12
C ILE A 286 27.97 -3.14 -11.98
N ILE A 287 27.47 -3.83 -13.00
CA ILE A 287 27.36 -5.29 -12.99
C ILE A 287 28.73 -5.94 -12.78
N ASP A 288 29.76 -5.44 -13.46
CA ASP A 288 31.15 -5.92 -13.36
C ASP A 288 31.79 -5.60 -12.01
N GLN A 289 31.67 -4.36 -11.54
CA GLN A 289 32.27 -3.88 -10.29
C GLN A 289 31.81 -4.69 -9.08
N TYR A 290 30.52 -5.02 -9.01
CA TYR A 290 29.94 -5.75 -7.89
C TYR A 290 29.83 -7.25 -8.14
N GLY A 291 30.02 -7.73 -9.38
CA GLY A 291 29.82 -9.15 -9.71
C GLY A 291 28.35 -9.57 -9.53
N VAL A 292 27.43 -8.81 -10.13
CA VAL A 292 25.98 -9.08 -10.04
C VAL A 292 25.65 -10.45 -10.64
N GLN A 293 24.86 -11.24 -9.92
CA GLN A 293 24.48 -12.61 -10.31
C GLN A 293 23.01 -12.69 -10.73
N THR A 294 22.16 -11.79 -10.22
CA THR A 294 20.74 -11.78 -10.56
C THR A 294 20.26 -10.36 -10.77
N VAL A 295 19.56 -10.12 -11.89
CA VAL A 295 18.96 -8.83 -12.23
C VAL A 295 17.44 -8.98 -12.30
N TYR A 296 16.72 -8.21 -11.50
CA TYR A 296 15.28 -8.00 -11.65
C TYR A 296 15.06 -6.63 -12.31
N HIS A 297 14.56 -6.63 -13.55
CA HIS A 297 14.38 -5.41 -14.33
C HIS A 297 12.94 -4.88 -14.23
N ALA A 298 12.73 -3.86 -13.38
CA ALA A 298 11.42 -3.23 -13.15
C ALA A 298 11.31 -1.79 -13.69
N ALA A 299 12.38 -1.23 -14.27
CA ALA A 299 12.36 0.11 -14.84
C ALA A 299 11.48 0.18 -16.11
N ALA A 300 10.40 0.97 -16.07
CA ALA A 300 9.54 1.21 -17.23
C ALA A 300 8.64 2.44 -17.03
N TYR A 301 8.21 3.03 -18.15
CA TYR A 301 7.08 3.95 -18.19
C TYR A 301 5.79 3.15 -18.39
N LYS A 302 4.83 3.32 -17.46
CA LYS A 302 3.59 2.51 -17.41
C LYS A 302 2.30 3.27 -17.75
N HIS A 303 2.35 4.60 -17.82
CA HIS A 303 1.15 5.42 -17.98
C HIS A 303 0.74 5.47 -19.45
N VAL A 304 -0.32 4.73 -19.82
CA VAL A 304 -0.80 4.61 -21.22
C VAL A 304 -0.97 5.98 -21.89
N PRO A 305 -1.74 6.96 -21.36
CA PRO A 305 -1.94 8.22 -22.07
C PRO A 305 -0.64 9.01 -22.27
N LEU A 306 0.26 9.00 -21.28
CA LEU A 306 1.53 9.72 -21.38
C LEU A 306 2.45 9.09 -22.43
N VAL A 307 2.55 7.77 -22.46
CA VAL A 307 3.40 7.06 -23.41
C VAL A 307 2.81 7.10 -24.83
N GLU A 308 1.49 7.10 -24.95
CA GLU A 308 0.82 7.25 -26.24
C GLU A 308 1.15 8.60 -26.90
N CYS A 309 1.19 9.68 -26.13
CA CYS A 309 1.63 11.00 -26.60
C CYS A 309 3.15 11.13 -26.78
N ASN A 310 3.94 10.18 -26.28
CA ASN A 310 5.40 10.22 -26.29
C ASN A 310 5.98 8.86 -26.75
N PRO A 311 5.66 8.40 -27.98
CA PRO A 311 5.92 7.03 -28.41
C PRO A 311 7.40 6.67 -28.43
N ILE A 312 8.25 7.58 -28.92
CA ILE A 312 9.70 7.36 -28.98
C ILE A 312 10.31 7.30 -27.58
N ALA A 313 9.85 8.13 -26.64
CA ALA A 313 10.31 8.06 -25.24
C ALA A 313 9.89 6.74 -24.58
N GLY A 314 8.66 6.27 -24.87
CA GLY A 314 8.18 4.95 -24.48
C GLY A 314 9.06 3.82 -25.00
N LEU A 315 9.36 3.81 -26.30
CA LEU A 315 10.21 2.80 -26.94
C LEU A 315 11.64 2.83 -26.41
N LYS A 316 12.26 4.01 -26.32
CA LYS A 316 13.63 4.13 -25.79
C LYS A 316 13.73 3.67 -24.34
N ASN A 317 12.77 4.01 -23.49
CA ASN A 317 12.83 3.60 -22.09
C ASN A 317 12.47 2.12 -21.91
N ASN A 318 11.34 1.68 -22.46
CA ASN A 318 10.79 0.35 -22.19
C ASN A 318 11.47 -0.73 -23.03
N ALA A 319 11.75 -0.49 -24.31
CA ALA A 319 12.37 -1.48 -25.19
C ALA A 319 13.90 -1.35 -25.17
N ILE A 320 14.45 -0.20 -25.57
CA ILE A 320 15.92 -0.01 -25.63
C ILE A 320 16.56 -0.08 -24.25
N GLY A 321 15.95 0.52 -23.22
CA GLY A 321 16.43 0.41 -21.84
C GLY A 321 16.45 -1.03 -21.30
N THR A 322 15.48 -1.86 -21.71
CA THR A 322 15.49 -3.30 -21.40
C THR A 322 16.63 -3.98 -22.14
N ALA A 323 16.80 -3.73 -23.45
CA ALA A 323 17.87 -4.29 -24.26
C ALA A 323 19.26 -3.95 -23.69
N ASN A 324 19.49 -2.69 -23.31
CA ASN A 324 20.75 -2.25 -22.71
C ASN A 324 21.04 -2.96 -21.38
N SER A 325 20.01 -3.12 -20.53
CA SER A 325 20.13 -3.85 -19.27
C SER A 325 20.44 -5.33 -19.49
N LEU A 326 19.78 -5.95 -20.46
CA LEU A 326 19.97 -7.35 -20.80
C LEU A 326 21.35 -7.59 -21.44
N ASN A 327 21.76 -6.73 -22.38
CA ASN A 327 23.06 -6.79 -23.04
C ASN A 327 24.20 -6.66 -22.03
N ALA A 328 24.07 -5.74 -21.07
CA ALA A 328 25.03 -5.60 -20.00
C ALA A 328 25.09 -6.85 -19.11
N ALA A 329 23.93 -7.44 -18.78
CA ALA A 329 23.85 -8.66 -17.98
C ALA A 329 24.49 -9.87 -18.69
N VAL A 330 24.15 -10.09 -19.96
CA VAL A 330 24.70 -11.17 -20.80
C VAL A 330 26.21 -11.01 -20.95
N LYS A 331 26.67 -9.81 -21.34
CA LYS A 331 28.10 -9.53 -21.58
C LYS A 331 28.96 -9.75 -20.33
N LYS A 332 28.41 -9.53 -19.15
CA LYS A 332 29.09 -9.68 -17.87
C LYS A 332 28.79 -11.01 -17.17
N GLY A 333 28.07 -11.92 -17.82
CA GLY A 333 27.85 -13.28 -17.34
C GLY A 333 26.92 -13.39 -16.12
N VAL A 334 25.93 -12.50 -16.00
CA VAL A 334 24.86 -12.61 -15.00
C VAL A 334 24.14 -13.95 -15.16
N GLU A 335 23.87 -14.65 -14.05
CA GLU A 335 23.26 -15.98 -14.07
C GLU A 335 21.77 -15.89 -14.45
N THR A 336 21.04 -14.92 -13.90
CA THR A 336 19.59 -14.79 -14.08
C THR A 336 19.17 -13.34 -14.36
N PHE A 337 18.37 -13.15 -15.40
CA PHE A 337 17.74 -11.89 -15.75
C PHE A 337 16.22 -12.06 -15.82
N VAL A 338 15.49 -11.32 -14.98
CA VAL A 338 14.03 -11.37 -14.92
C VAL A 338 13.45 -10.03 -15.37
N LEU A 339 12.76 -10.02 -16.51
CA LEU A 339 12.01 -8.86 -16.99
C LEU A 339 10.60 -8.85 -16.36
N ILE A 340 10.28 -7.76 -15.67
CA ILE A 340 8.91 -7.49 -15.25
C ILE A 340 8.14 -6.90 -16.45
N SER A 341 7.11 -7.61 -16.90
CA SER A 341 6.21 -7.20 -17.98
C SER A 341 4.77 -7.04 -17.49
N THR A 342 3.81 -6.90 -18.42
CA THR A 342 2.42 -6.53 -18.12
C THR A 342 1.46 -7.27 -19.04
N ASP A 343 0.24 -7.54 -18.55
CA ASP A 343 -0.90 -7.97 -19.36
C ASP A 343 -1.13 -7.10 -20.61
N LYS A 344 -0.85 -5.80 -20.55
CA LYS A 344 -0.99 -4.87 -21.69
C LYS A 344 -0.03 -5.16 -22.85
N ALA A 345 0.97 -6.02 -22.68
CA ALA A 345 1.82 -6.51 -23.77
C ALA A 345 1.14 -7.59 -24.62
N VAL A 346 0.01 -8.16 -24.15
CA VAL A 346 -0.80 -9.15 -24.87
C VAL A 346 -1.74 -8.41 -25.83
N ARG A 347 -1.56 -8.62 -27.14
CA ARG A 347 -2.32 -7.93 -28.22
C ARG A 347 -2.50 -6.43 -27.93
N PRO A 348 -1.41 -5.67 -27.81
CA PRO A 348 -1.47 -4.30 -27.28
C PRO A 348 -2.27 -3.39 -28.19
N THR A 349 -3.10 -2.51 -27.63
CA THR A 349 -3.85 -1.48 -28.38
C THR A 349 -3.27 -0.07 -28.21
N ASN A 350 -2.09 0.02 -27.60
CA ASN A 350 -1.41 1.27 -27.27
C ASN A 350 0.11 1.09 -27.31
N VAL A 351 0.83 2.18 -27.48
CA VAL A 351 2.30 2.22 -27.61
C VAL A 351 2.98 1.75 -26.33
N MET A 352 2.39 2.00 -25.16
CA MET A 352 2.94 1.53 -23.88
C MET A 352 3.05 0.00 -23.86
N GLY A 353 1.94 -0.69 -24.12
CA GLY A 353 1.89 -2.14 -24.21
C GLY A 353 2.78 -2.68 -25.34
N ALA A 354 2.76 -2.04 -26.50
CA ALA A 354 3.57 -2.44 -27.65
C ALA A 354 5.08 -2.30 -27.37
N SER A 355 5.50 -1.24 -26.68
CA SER A 355 6.90 -1.04 -26.27
C SER A 355 7.37 -2.11 -25.29
N LYS A 356 6.50 -2.56 -24.37
CA LYS A 356 6.80 -3.68 -23.46
C LYS A 356 6.84 -5.00 -24.23
N ARG A 357 5.95 -5.22 -25.19
CA ARG A 357 6.00 -6.42 -26.04
C ARG A 357 7.27 -6.47 -26.88
N MET A 358 7.74 -5.35 -27.42
CA MET A 358 9.06 -5.27 -28.08
C MET A 358 10.20 -5.66 -27.13
N ALA A 359 10.15 -5.22 -25.87
CA ALA A 359 11.13 -5.61 -24.86
C ALA A 359 11.13 -7.13 -24.60
N GLU A 360 9.95 -7.76 -24.57
CA GLU A 360 9.82 -9.22 -24.45
C GLU A 360 10.42 -9.93 -25.66
N LEU A 361 10.10 -9.50 -26.88
CA LEU A 361 10.62 -10.08 -28.11
C LEU A 361 12.16 -10.04 -28.15
N TYR A 362 12.76 -8.93 -27.72
CA TYR A 362 14.22 -8.83 -27.59
C TYR A 362 14.79 -9.81 -26.56
N CYS A 363 14.13 -9.95 -25.41
CA CYS A 363 14.52 -10.90 -24.38
C CYS A 363 14.44 -12.35 -24.88
N GLN A 364 13.38 -12.71 -25.61
CA GLN A 364 13.21 -14.03 -26.21
C GLN A 364 14.29 -14.30 -27.28
N ALA A 365 14.52 -13.34 -28.17
CA ALA A 365 15.55 -13.42 -29.21
C ALA A 365 16.96 -13.59 -28.63
N MET A 366 17.28 -12.84 -27.57
CA MET A 366 18.55 -12.97 -26.86
C MET A 366 18.67 -14.33 -26.15
N ALA A 367 17.59 -14.83 -25.55
CA ALA A 367 17.58 -16.14 -24.90
C ALA A 367 17.77 -17.31 -25.88
N GLU A 368 17.37 -17.14 -27.14
CA GLU A 368 17.68 -18.09 -28.20
C GLU A 368 19.16 -18.00 -28.62
N ALA A 369 19.68 -16.78 -28.78
CA ALA A 369 21.04 -16.53 -29.25
C ALA A 369 22.14 -16.95 -28.26
N GLN A 370 21.85 -16.97 -26.96
CA GLN A 370 22.79 -17.39 -25.92
C GLN A 370 22.12 -18.20 -24.81
N LYS A 371 22.86 -19.08 -24.15
CA LYS A 371 22.36 -19.97 -23.08
C LYS A 371 23.01 -19.77 -21.71
N GLN A 372 23.92 -18.82 -21.57
CA GLN A 372 24.66 -18.56 -20.33
C GLN A 372 23.79 -17.85 -19.29
N THR A 373 23.12 -16.77 -19.69
CA THR A 373 22.20 -16.01 -18.84
C THR A 373 20.80 -16.56 -19.00
N GLN A 374 20.21 -17.03 -17.91
CA GLN A 374 18.82 -17.47 -17.89
C GLN A 374 17.90 -16.25 -17.90
N ILE A 375 17.19 -16.05 -19.01
CA ILE A 375 16.29 -14.93 -19.21
C ILE A 375 14.85 -15.40 -18.98
N SER A 376 14.10 -14.65 -18.18
CA SER A 376 12.69 -14.92 -17.90
C SER A 376 11.88 -13.64 -17.98
N ILE A 377 10.67 -13.74 -18.49
CA ILE A 377 9.73 -12.63 -18.62
C ILE A 377 8.52 -12.97 -17.75
N VAL A 378 8.05 -12.04 -16.93
CA VAL A 378 6.90 -12.28 -16.05
C VAL A 378 5.81 -11.25 -16.33
N ARG A 379 4.67 -11.71 -16.84
CA ARG A 379 3.47 -10.91 -17.10
C ARG A 379 2.50 -11.03 -15.93
N PHE A 380 1.96 -9.88 -15.52
CA PHE A 380 0.83 -9.79 -14.62
C PHE A 380 0.05 -8.50 -14.88
N GLY A 381 -1.15 -8.43 -14.33
CA GLY A 381 -2.08 -7.34 -14.52
C GLY A 381 -1.92 -6.24 -13.50
N ASN A 382 -3.04 -5.64 -13.11
CA ASN A 382 -3.01 -4.50 -12.23
C ASN A 382 -2.63 -4.90 -10.80
N VAL A 383 -1.88 -4.02 -10.15
CA VAL A 383 -1.49 -4.21 -8.76
C VAL A 383 -2.14 -3.12 -7.91
N LEU A 384 -2.87 -3.56 -6.88
CA LEU A 384 -3.62 -2.68 -5.98
C LEU A 384 -2.70 -1.71 -5.25
N GLY A 385 -3.15 -0.46 -5.13
CA GLY A 385 -2.41 0.58 -4.40
C GLY A 385 -1.13 1.07 -5.09
N SER A 386 -0.81 0.59 -6.30
CA SER A 386 0.35 1.08 -7.05
C SER A 386 0.19 2.56 -7.45
N SER A 387 1.31 3.26 -7.63
CA SER A 387 1.31 4.70 -7.96
C SER A 387 0.51 4.97 -9.23
N GLY A 388 -0.38 5.97 -9.18
CA GLY A 388 -1.22 6.37 -10.31
C GLY A 388 -2.28 5.35 -10.73
N SER A 389 -2.64 4.40 -9.86
CA SER A 389 -3.74 3.46 -10.10
C SER A 389 -5.11 4.06 -9.74
N VAL A 390 -6.17 3.35 -10.11
CA VAL A 390 -7.57 3.79 -9.93
C VAL A 390 -7.99 3.91 -8.46
N VAL A 391 -7.43 3.07 -7.59
CA VAL A 391 -7.80 3.01 -6.18
C VAL A 391 -7.41 4.29 -5.41
N PRO A 392 -6.15 4.77 -5.46
CA PRO A 392 -5.80 6.07 -4.89
C PRO A 392 -6.63 7.23 -5.44
N LEU A 393 -6.96 7.20 -6.73
CA LEU A 393 -7.81 8.22 -7.36
C LEU A 393 -9.22 8.22 -6.75
N PHE A 394 -9.83 7.05 -6.60
CA PHE A 394 -11.16 6.92 -6.00
C PHE A 394 -11.17 7.36 -4.54
N LYS A 395 -10.15 6.97 -3.74
CA LYS A 395 -10.02 7.46 -2.36
C LYS A 395 -9.97 8.99 -2.30
N GLN A 396 -9.20 9.61 -3.20
CA GLN A 396 -9.10 11.07 -3.29
C GLN A 396 -10.42 11.71 -3.72
N GLN A 397 -11.13 11.13 -4.69
CA GLN A 397 -12.42 11.62 -5.18
C GLN A 397 -13.50 11.52 -4.10
N ILE A 398 -13.57 10.39 -3.39
CA ILE A 398 -14.49 10.18 -2.26
C ILE A 398 -14.23 11.20 -1.14
N ALA A 399 -12.97 11.40 -0.77
CA ALA A 399 -12.59 12.37 0.26
C ALA A 399 -12.96 13.83 -0.11
N LYS A 400 -13.12 14.12 -1.41
CA LYS A 400 -13.56 15.43 -1.93
C LYS A 400 -15.08 15.55 -2.12
N GLY A 401 -15.85 14.49 -1.85
CA GLY A 401 -17.30 14.46 -2.05
C GLY A 401 -17.74 14.04 -3.46
N GLY A 402 -16.84 13.48 -4.27
CA GLY A 402 -17.14 13.01 -5.63
C GLY A 402 -17.20 14.11 -6.70
N PRO A 403 -17.67 13.78 -7.92
CA PRO A 403 -18.03 12.44 -8.39
C PRO A 403 -16.80 11.53 -8.54
N ILE A 404 -17.02 10.22 -8.47
CA ILE A 404 -16.01 9.23 -8.89
C ILE A 404 -16.03 9.10 -10.41
N THR A 405 -14.86 9.01 -11.03
CA THR A 405 -14.74 8.88 -12.49
C THR A 405 -14.41 7.45 -12.89
N VAL A 406 -15.36 6.74 -13.50
CA VAL A 406 -15.14 5.41 -14.10
C VAL A 406 -15.07 5.57 -15.62
N THR A 407 -14.16 4.86 -16.30
CA THR A 407 -14.02 5.00 -17.75
C THR A 407 -15.18 4.39 -18.51
N HIS A 408 -15.61 3.18 -18.15
CA HIS A 408 -16.74 2.50 -18.78
C HIS A 408 -17.46 1.57 -17.78
N PRO A 409 -18.80 1.41 -17.84
CA PRO A 409 -19.54 0.54 -16.91
C PRO A 409 -19.15 -0.95 -17.00
N GLU A 410 -18.65 -1.39 -18.14
CA GLU A 410 -18.25 -2.78 -18.38
C GLU A 410 -16.74 -3.02 -18.21
N VAL A 411 -15.95 -2.00 -17.86
CA VAL A 411 -14.49 -2.16 -17.78
C VAL A 411 -14.10 -3.09 -16.62
N THR A 412 -13.28 -4.09 -16.91
CA THR A 412 -12.78 -5.05 -15.91
C THR A 412 -11.26 -5.09 -15.88
N ARG A 413 -10.69 -5.38 -14.71
CA ARG A 413 -9.24 -5.53 -14.52
C ARG A 413 -8.95 -6.68 -13.56
N TYR A 414 -7.88 -7.39 -13.83
CA TYR A 414 -7.31 -8.36 -12.89
C TYR A 414 -6.50 -7.62 -11.83
N PHE A 415 -6.62 -8.07 -10.58
CA PHE A 415 -5.92 -7.46 -9.47
C PHE A 415 -5.20 -8.50 -8.61
N MET A 416 -4.06 -8.06 -8.09
CA MET A 416 -3.32 -8.75 -7.04
C MET A 416 -2.63 -7.71 -6.14
N THR A 417 -2.11 -8.17 -5.00
CA THR A 417 -1.42 -7.26 -4.08
C THR A 417 0.03 -7.02 -4.50
N ILE A 418 0.62 -5.89 -4.08
CA ILE A 418 2.04 -5.59 -4.35
C ILE A 418 2.98 -6.70 -3.81
N PRO A 419 2.85 -7.15 -2.55
CA PRO A 419 3.70 -8.23 -2.03
C PRO A 419 3.52 -9.56 -2.78
N GLU A 420 2.29 -9.93 -3.11
CA GLU A 420 1.97 -11.15 -3.85
C GLU A 420 2.59 -11.14 -5.25
N ALA A 421 2.45 -10.03 -5.99
CA ALA A 421 3.05 -9.88 -7.31
C ALA A 421 4.58 -10.04 -7.25
N SER A 422 5.24 -9.36 -6.33
CA SER A 422 6.70 -9.41 -6.17
C SER A 422 7.20 -10.80 -5.77
N GLN A 423 6.49 -11.50 -4.88
CA GLN A 423 6.82 -12.88 -4.51
C GLN A 423 6.67 -13.84 -5.69
N LEU A 424 5.59 -13.73 -6.45
CA LEU A 424 5.38 -14.55 -7.64
C LEU A 424 6.39 -14.25 -8.75
N VAL A 425 6.81 -12.99 -8.92
CA VAL A 425 7.90 -12.62 -9.85
C VAL A 425 9.22 -13.29 -9.47
N ILE A 426 9.59 -13.27 -8.18
CA ILE A 426 10.81 -13.94 -7.70
C ILE A 426 10.74 -15.43 -8.01
N GLN A 427 9.63 -16.07 -7.66
CA GLN A 427 9.42 -17.51 -7.89
C GLN A 427 9.41 -17.87 -9.37
N ALA A 428 8.77 -17.06 -10.22
CA ALA A 428 8.79 -17.26 -11.68
C ALA A 428 10.21 -17.19 -12.25
N GLY A 429 11.03 -16.24 -11.78
CA GLY A 429 12.45 -16.18 -12.14
C GLY A 429 13.23 -17.42 -11.72
N ALA A 430 12.89 -18.04 -10.58
CA ALA A 430 13.49 -19.29 -10.13
C ALA A 430 13.08 -20.51 -10.97
N LEU A 431 11.90 -20.46 -11.60
CA LEU A 431 11.36 -21.53 -12.46
C LEU A 431 11.86 -21.48 -13.91
N GLY A 432 12.51 -20.38 -14.32
CA GLY A 432 12.99 -20.23 -15.67
C GLY A 432 13.98 -21.35 -16.10
N ARG A 433 13.93 -21.64 -17.39
CA ARG A 433 14.86 -22.49 -18.13
C ARG A 433 15.56 -21.72 -19.26
N GLY A 434 15.09 -20.49 -19.54
CA GLY A 434 15.66 -19.57 -20.52
C GLY A 434 14.66 -19.28 -21.65
N GLY A 435 14.33 -18.01 -21.85
CA GLY A 435 13.37 -17.55 -22.86
C GLY A 435 11.91 -17.70 -22.46
N ASP A 436 11.62 -18.17 -21.24
CA ASP A 436 10.26 -18.42 -20.77
C ASP A 436 9.48 -17.12 -20.56
N VAL A 437 8.22 -17.13 -21.01
CA VAL A 437 7.22 -16.10 -20.68
C VAL A 437 6.28 -16.67 -19.64
N PHE A 438 6.39 -16.19 -18.41
CA PHE A 438 5.50 -16.56 -17.32
C PHE A 438 4.30 -15.64 -17.24
N LEU A 439 3.15 -16.21 -16.90
CA LEU A 439 1.93 -15.50 -16.58
C LEU A 439 1.53 -15.82 -15.14
N LEU A 440 1.21 -14.79 -14.37
CA LEU A 440 0.67 -14.95 -13.03
C LEU A 440 -0.86 -15.08 -13.09
N ASP A 441 -1.38 -16.15 -12.50
CA ASP A 441 -2.81 -16.31 -12.28
C ASP A 441 -3.27 -15.38 -11.15
N MET A 442 -4.18 -14.45 -11.49
CA MET A 442 -4.73 -13.44 -10.59
C MET A 442 -6.18 -13.73 -10.17
N GLY A 443 -6.73 -14.88 -10.55
CA GLY A 443 -8.14 -15.21 -10.37
C GLY A 443 -9.06 -14.40 -11.27
N GLU A 444 -10.29 -14.16 -10.82
CA GLU A 444 -11.34 -13.52 -11.60
C GLU A 444 -11.11 -12.01 -11.77
N PRO A 445 -11.47 -11.43 -12.93
CA PRO A 445 -11.39 -9.99 -13.16
C PRO A 445 -12.47 -9.25 -12.37
N VAL A 446 -12.13 -8.06 -11.86
CA VAL A 446 -13.05 -7.21 -11.09
C VAL A 446 -13.56 -6.07 -11.97
N ARG A 447 -14.87 -5.82 -11.96
CA ARG A 447 -15.49 -4.66 -12.61
C ARG A 447 -15.13 -3.38 -11.84
N ILE A 448 -14.60 -2.38 -12.55
CA ILE A 448 -14.15 -1.13 -11.90
C ILE A 448 -15.31 -0.34 -11.31
N GLN A 449 -16.51 -0.43 -11.91
CA GLN A 449 -17.71 0.17 -11.33
C GLN A 449 -18.10 -0.46 -9.98
N ASP A 450 -17.94 -1.77 -9.83
CA ASP A 450 -18.34 -2.48 -8.61
C ASP A 450 -17.33 -2.16 -7.50
N LEU A 451 -16.04 -2.09 -7.85
CA LEU A 451 -15.00 -1.57 -6.98
C LEU A 451 -15.31 -0.13 -6.52
N ALA A 452 -15.74 0.75 -7.43
CA ALA A 452 -16.12 2.13 -7.07
C ALA A 452 -17.29 2.16 -6.08
N ARG A 453 -18.35 1.39 -6.34
CA ARG A 453 -19.52 1.28 -5.46
C ARG A 453 -19.14 0.76 -4.07
N GLN A 454 -18.33 -0.30 -4.01
CA GLN A 454 -17.84 -0.85 -2.74
C GLN A 454 -17.02 0.18 -1.95
N MET A 455 -16.15 0.94 -2.61
CA MET A 455 -15.36 1.99 -1.94
C MET A 455 -16.22 3.12 -1.37
N ILE A 456 -17.28 3.52 -2.08
CA ILE A 456 -18.26 4.49 -1.59
C ILE A 456 -18.95 3.94 -0.34
N SER A 457 -19.43 2.69 -0.40
CA SER A 457 -20.12 2.05 0.71
C SER A 457 -19.26 1.88 1.97
N LEU A 458 -18.01 1.40 1.80
CA LEU A 458 -17.06 1.28 2.92
C LEU A 458 -16.78 2.61 3.63
N SER A 459 -16.93 3.73 2.91
CA SER A 459 -16.77 5.06 3.46
C SER A 459 -18.00 5.55 4.24
N GLY A 460 -19.06 4.73 4.34
CA GLY A 460 -20.34 5.10 4.95
C GLY A 460 -21.18 6.03 4.09
N LEU A 461 -20.96 6.00 2.76
CA LEU A 461 -21.64 6.87 1.81
C LEU A 461 -22.47 6.03 0.84
N THR A 462 -23.46 6.68 0.23
CA THR A 462 -24.38 6.06 -0.73
C THR A 462 -24.06 6.50 -2.16
N VAL A 463 -24.27 5.58 -3.10
CA VAL A 463 -24.07 5.85 -4.53
C VAL A 463 -25.26 6.64 -5.06
N ARG A 464 -25.00 7.77 -5.71
CA ARG A 464 -25.99 8.55 -6.46
C ARG A 464 -26.05 8.03 -7.90
N GLU A 465 -27.11 7.31 -8.21
CA GLU A 465 -27.36 6.77 -9.55
C GLU A 465 -27.75 7.90 -10.54
N GLN A 466 -27.46 7.70 -11.83
CA GLN A 466 -27.70 8.72 -12.85
C GLN A 466 -29.18 9.13 -12.92
N GLY A 467 -29.44 10.44 -12.90
CA GLY A 467 -30.79 11.00 -12.92
C GLY A 467 -31.50 11.01 -11.56
N SER A 468 -30.88 10.45 -10.51
CA SER A 468 -31.37 10.54 -9.13
C SER A 468 -30.71 11.70 -8.39
N MET A 469 -31.50 12.43 -7.60
CA MET A 469 -30.98 13.39 -6.61
C MET A 469 -30.70 12.73 -5.25
N GLN A 470 -31.01 11.42 -5.11
CA GLN A 470 -30.76 10.64 -3.91
C GLN A 470 -29.38 9.97 -4.00
N GLY A 471 -28.60 10.11 -2.94
CA GLY A 471 -27.26 9.54 -2.81
C GLY A 471 -26.19 10.60 -2.58
N ASP A 472 -25.06 10.19 -1.98
CA ASP A 472 -23.97 11.10 -1.60
C ASP A 472 -22.99 11.33 -2.75
N ILE A 473 -22.56 10.25 -3.42
CA ILE A 473 -21.50 10.29 -4.44
C ILE A 473 -21.98 9.71 -5.77
N GLU A 474 -21.89 10.51 -6.82
CA GLU A 474 -22.17 10.08 -8.19
C GLU A 474 -21.00 9.34 -8.83
N ILE A 475 -21.33 8.32 -9.64
CA ILE A 475 -20.38 7.67 -10.56
C ILE A 475 -20.56 8.29 -11.96
N HIS A 476 -19.56 9.06 -12.37
CA HIS A 476 -19.51 9.68 -13.70
C HIS A 476 -18.70 8.81 -14.66
N TYR A 477 -19.32 8.46 -15.80
CA TYR A 477 -18.65 7.71 -16.86
C TYR A 477 -17.95 8.64 -17.84
N SER A 478 -16.61 8.61 -17.87
CA SER A 478 -15.83 9.51 -18.74
C SER A 478 -15.64 9.00 -20.18
N GLY A 479 -16.01 7.75 -20.46
CA GLY A 479 -15.59 7.05 -21.67
C GLY A 479 -14.19 6.43 -21.54
N LEU A 480 -13.88 5.50 -22.44
CA LEU A 480 -12.55 4.90 -22.56
C LEU A 480 -11.56 5.94 -23.09
N ARG A 481 -10.37 5.97 -22.52
CA ARG A 481 -9.28 6.81 -23.02
C ARG A 481 -8.65 6.19 -24.27
N PRO A 482 -7.99 6.98 -25.13
CA PRO A 482 -7.26 6.44 -26.28
C PRO A 482 -6.31 5.31 -25.87
N GLY A 483 -6.43 4.18 -26.58
CA GLY A 483 -5.59 2.99 -26.36
C GLY A 483 -5.97 2.13 -25.14
N GLU A 484 -6.98 2.50 -24.36
CA GLU A 484 -7.47 1.72 -23.22
C GLU A 484 -8.40 0.59 -23.64
N LYS A 485 -8.17 -0.63 -23.15
CA LYS A 485 -9.02 -1.80 -23.41
C LYS A 485 -10.21 -1.84 -22.46
N LEU A 486 -11.34 -2.36 -22.94
CA LEU A 486 -12.49 -2.68 -22.10
C LEU A 486 -12.19 -3.87 -21.17
N TYR A 487 -11.60 -4.93 -21.73
CA TYR A 487 -11.19 -6.15 -21.04
C TYR A 487 -9.71 -6.38 -21.27
N GLU A 488 -8.96 -6.69 -20.21
CA GLU A 488 -7.57 -7.11 -20.34
C GLU A 488 -7.50 -8.61 -20.62
N GLU A 489 -6.53 -9.01 -21.42
CA GLU A 489 -6.29 -10.40 -21.79
C GLU A 489 -4.99 -10.84 -21.13
N LEU A 490 -5.00 -12.01 -20.49
CA LEU A 490 -3.80 -12.53 -19.84
C LEU A 490 -2.92 -13.35 -20.79
N LEU A 491 -3.51 -13.93 -21.84
CA LEU A 491 -2.85 -14.85 -22.77
C LEU A 491 -3.08 -14.45 -24.23
N ILE A 492 -2.04 -14.59 -25.04
CA ILE A 492 -2.16 -14.50 -26.50
C ILE A 492 -2.84 -15.79 -27.00
N ASP A 493 -2.35 -16.95 -26.58
CA ASP A 493 -2.90 -18.26 -26.95
C ASP A 493 -3.05 -19.13 -25.69
N GLN A 494 -4.27 -19.57 -25.40
CA GLN A 494 -4.54 -20.43 -24.24
C GLN A 494 -4.06 -21.87 -24.47
N GLU A 495 -4.04 -22.33 -25.72
CA GLU A 495 -3.65 -23.70 -26.07
C GLU A 495 -2.13 -23.91 -25.96
N ASN A 496 -1.35 -22.84 -26.01
CA ASN A 496 0.11 -22.83 -25.88
C ASN A 496 0.60 -22.45 -24.47
N THR A 497 -0.13 -22.92 -23.44
CA THR A 497 0.25 -22.72 -22.04
C THR A 497 0.50 -24.03 -21.29
N GLU A 498 1.52 -24.00 -20.42
CA GLU A 498 1.89 -25.10 -19.55
C GLU A 498 1.82 -24.68 -18.07
N TYR A 499 1.29 -25.57 -17.23
CA TYR A 499 1.39 -25.41 -15.79
C TYR A 499 2.83 -25.62 -15.32
N THR A 500 3.27 -24.79 -14.37
CA THR A 500 4.55 -25.01 -13.69
C THR A 500 4.33 -25.80 -12.39
N GLU A 501 5.40 -26.11 -11.66
CA GLU A 501 5.29 -26.66 -10.31
C GLU A 501 4.59 -25.73 -9.31
N HIS A 502 4.47 -24.44 -9.63
CA HIS A 502 3.72 -23.46 -8.85
C HIS A 502 2.34 -23.21 -9.46
N SER A 503 1.28 -23.46 -8.68
CA SER A 503 -0.12 -23.43 -9.15
C SER A 503 -0.57 -22.11 -9.77
N ARG A 504 0.01 -20.98 -9.34
CA ARG A 504 -0.30 -19.62 -9.85
C ARG A 504 0.65 -19.10 -10.92
N ILE A 505 1.61 -19.91 -11.37
CA ILE A 505 2.58 -19.50 -12.38
C ILE A 505 2.40 -20.42 -13.59
N LEU A 506 1.91 -19.83 -14.68
CA LEU A 506 1.77 -20.50 -15.96
C LEU A 506 2.94 -20.11 -16.86
N ARG A 507 3.32 -20.99 -17.76
CA ARG A 507 4.32 -20.73 -18.80
C ARG A 507 3.61 -20.63 -20.15
N SER A 508 3.91 -19.60 -20.92
CA SER A 508 3.41 -19.36 -22.27
C SER A 508 4.54 -19.51 -23.28
N PHE A 509 4.24 -20.13 -24.42
CA PHE A 509 5.13 -20.19 -25.57
C PHE A 509 4.65 -19.19 -26.61
N GLU A 510 5.39 -18.09 -26.73
CA GLU A 510 5.04 -16.98 -27.59
C GLU A 510 5.94 -16.95 -28.83
N LYS A 511 5.39 -16.52 -29.96
CA LYS A 511 6.18 -16.21 -31.16
C LYS A 511 7.25 -15.18 -30.83
N PHE A 512 8.46 -15.40 -31.34
CA PHE A 512 9.59 -14.50 -31.29
C PHE A 512 10.30 -14.47 -32.65
N TYR A 513 11.27 -13.56 -32.79
CA TYR A 513 12.05 -13.39 -34.02
C TYR A 513 13.54 -13.57 -33.70
N PRO A 514 14.38 -13.97 -34.68
CA PRO A 514 15.82 -14.09 -34.48
C PRO A 514 16.45 -12.77 -34.04
N LEU A 515 17.51 -12.85 -33.22
CA LEU A 515 18.19 -11.67 -32.69
C LEU A 515 18.72 -10.74 -33.80
N THR A 516 19.22 -11.29 -34.90
CA THR A 516 19.73 -10.51 -36.03
C THR A 516 18.68 -9.60 -36.65
N GLU A 517 17.42 -10.04 -36.70
CA GLU A 517 16.31 -9.28 -37.27
C GLU A 517 15.86 -8.17 -36.31
N ILE A 518 15.63 -8.51 -35.03
CA ILE A 518 15.18 -7.52 -34.04
C ILE A 518 16.27 -6.46 -33.77
N GLN A 519 17.55 -6.85 -33.78
CA GLN A 519 18.65 -5.93 -33.45
C GLN A 519 18.71 -4.73 -34.40
N GLU A 520 18.50 -4.93 -35.70
CA GLU A 520 18.48 -3.83 -36.69
C GLU A 520 17.38 -2.80 -36.38
N VAL A 521 16.22 -3.28 -35.96
CA VAL A 521 15.09 -2.42 -35.57
C VAL A 521 15.44 -1.63 -34.31
N PHE A 522 16.03 -2.29 -33.31
CA PHE A 522 16.43 -1.66 -32.05
C PHE A 522 17.53 -0.61 -32.26
N ASP A 523 18.52 -0.90 -33.09
CA ASP A 523 19.61 0.04 -33.43
C ASP A 523 19.06 1.31 -34.09
N ARG A 524 18.08 1.16 -34.98
CA ARG A 524 17.42 2.31 -35.60
C ARG A 524 16.59 3.12 -34.58
N ILE A 525 15.81 2.46 -33.72
CA ILE A 525 15.03 3.14 -32.66
C ILE A 525 15.93 3.94 -31.73
N ASN A 526 17.09 3.40 -31.35
CA ASN A 526 18.01 4.06 -30.43
C ASN A 526 18.49 5.43 -30.97
N ASN A 527 18.70 5.52 -32.29
CA ASN A 527 19.20 6.70 -32.98
C ASN A 527 18.12 7.75 -33.34
N MET A 528 16.83 7.48 -33.09
CA MET A 528 15.75 8.40 -33.44
C MET A 528 15.78 9.70 -32.62
N THR A 529 15.34 10.80 -33.23
CA THR A 529 15.22 12.13 -32.61
C THR A 529 13.77 12.55 -32.42
N ALA A 530 12.81 11.65 -32.65
CA ALA A 530 11.37 11.89 -32.51
C ALA A 530 10.80 12.93 -33.48
N VAL A 531 11.38 13.03 -34.68
CA VAL A 531 10.72 13.74 -35.79
C VAL A 531 9.56 12.90 -36.32
N GLN A 532 8.59 13.52 -37.02
CA GLN A 532 7.39 12.82 -37.51
C GLN A 532 7.70 11.53 -38.29
N GLN A 533 8.74 11.56 -39.13
CA GLN A 533 9.17 10.38 -39.90
C GLN A 533 9.65 9.23 -39.00
N ASP A 534 10.31 9.53 -37.88
CA ASP A 534 10.74 8.52 -36.90
C ASP A 534 9.53 7.89 -36.22
N ILE A 535 8.58 8.73 -35.83
CA ILE A 535 7.33 8.30 -35.18
C ILE A 535 6.55 7.37 -36.11
N ASP A 536 6.31 7.79 -37.35
CA ASP A 536 5.58 7.00 -38.35
C ASP A 536 6.28 5.67 -38.61
N TRP A 537 7.61 5.69 -38.78
CA TRP A 537 8.37 4.46 -38.99
C TRP A 537 8.29 3.52 -37.76
N ALA A 538 8.46 4.05 -36.55
CA ALA A 538 8.40 3.27 -35.32
C ALA A 538 7.04 2.62 -35.13
N LEU A 539 5.95 3.36 -35.39
CA LEU A 539 4.59 2.82 -35.34
C LEU A 539 4.36 1.72 -36.38
N CYS A 540 4.89 1.88 -37.60
CA CYS A 540 4.86 0.82 -38.62
C CYS A 540 5.62 -0.44 -38.17
N GLN A 541 6.75 -0.30 -37.47
CA GLN A 541 7.46 -1.47 -36.92
C GLN A 541 6.65 -2.16 -35.83
N LEU A 542 5.98 -1.40 -34.97
CA LEU A 542 5.07 -1.98 -33.99
C LEU A 542 3.94 -2.76 -34.66
N GLU A 543 3.35 -2.24 -35.74
CA GLU A 543 2.31 -2.97 -36.50
C GLU A 543 2.83 -4.26 -37.15
N HIS A 544 4.13 -4.33 -37.46
CA HIS A 544 4.75 -5.50 -38.08
C HIS A 544 5.15 -6.59 -37.06
N TYR A 545 5.86 -6.21 -36.00
CA TYR A 545 6.46 -7.15 -35.05
C TYR A 545 5.54 -7.50 -33.88
N VAL A 546 4.61 -6.61 -33.53
CA VAL A 546 3.78 -6.77 -32.33
C VAL A 546 2.39 -7.26 -32.71
N ASP A 547 2.20 -8.57 -32.58
CA ASP A 547 0.92 -9.22 -32.89
C ASP A 547 -0.25 -8.55 -32.17
N GLY A 548 -1.27 -8.14 -32.94
CA GLY A 548 -2.48 -7.48 -32.44
C GLY A 548 -2.37 -5.97 -32.29
N TYR A 549 -1.19 -5.36 -32.47
CA TYR A 549 -1.06 -3.91 -32.45
C TYR A 549 -1.71 -3.23 -33.65
N LYS A 550 -2.49 -2.20 -33.39
CA LYS A 550 -3.08 -1.32 -34.39
C LYS A 550 -2.91 0.12 -33.93
N ARG A 551 -2.31 0.97 -34.77
CA ARG A 551 -2.17 2.39 -34.45
C ARG A 551 -3.54 3.03 -34.26
N SER A 552 -3.69 3.79 -33.18
CA SER A 552 -4.89 4.60 -32.97
C SER A 552 -4.87 5.83 -33.90
N LYS A 553 -6.04 6.19 -34.44
CA LYS A 553 -6.19 7.29 -35.41
C LYS A 553 -6.27 8.66 -34.75
N ASP A 554 -6.51 8.71 -33.44
CA ASP A 554 -6.99 9.90 -32.74
C ASP A 554 -5.91 10.63 -31.92
N ILE A 555 -4.64 10.24 -32.03
CA ILE A 555 -3.58 10.81 -31.19
C ILE A 555 -2.76 11.82 -31.97
N MET A 556 -2.76 13.06 -31.47
CA MET A 556 -1.75 14.04 -31.80
C MET A 556 -0.48 13.70 -31.01
N VAL A 557 0.53 13.21 -31.70
CA VAL A 557 1.88 13.04 -31.13
C VAL A 557 2.47 14.43 -30.94
N ASN A 558 3.08 14.68 -29.78
CA ASN A 558 3.71 15.97 -29.46
C ASN A 558 4.86 16.31 -30.38
#